data_AF-A0A1Q9RYB2-F1
#
_entry.id   AF-A0A1Q9RYB2-F1
#
_cell.length_a   1.000
_cell.length_b   1.000
_cell.length_c   1.000
_cell.angle_alpha   90.00
_cell.angle_beta   90.00
_cell.angle_gamma   90.00
#
_symmetry.space_group_name_H-M   'P 1'
#
loop_
_entity.id
_entity.type
_entity.pdbx_description
1 polymer ?
#
loop_
_entity_poly.entity_id
_entity_poly.type
_entity_poly.pdbx_seq_one_letter_code
_entity_poly.pdbx_strand_id
1 'polypeptide(L)'
;MQWMRRHAARHINLFVTNVPGPPRPLWLAGARLLDAAPVAPLAADVPVGIAALSYAGTLTVTVNADTAVSDVAVLAEGIGHAIGAGRRAASSGAHPASRHSRS
;
A
#
# COMPACT_ATOMS: atom_id res chain seq x y z
N MET A 1 26.63 -19.93 2.98
CA MET A 1 25.90 -19.00 3.87
C MET A 1 24.40 -18.89 3.51
N GLN A 2 23.67 -20.01 3.43
CA GLN A 2 22.21 -20.02 3.13
C GLN A 2 21.33 -19.90 4.37
N TRP A 3 21.88 -20.19 5.55
CA TRP A 3 21.15 -20.19 6.82
C TRP A 3 20.75 -18.77 7.27
N MET A 4 21.61 -17.76 7.10
CA MET A 4 21.31 -16.37 7.50
C MET A 4 20.23 -15.71 6.62
N ARG A 5 20.19 -16.00 5.31
CA ARG A 5 19.17 -15.46 4.38
C ARG A 5 17.77 -15.95 4.71
N ARG A 6 17.64 -17.20 5.16
CA ARG A 6 16.37 -17.79 5.60
C ARG A 6 15.82 -17.21 6.91
N HIS A 7 16.68 -16.64 7.76
CA HIS A 7 16.22 -16.10 9.04
C HIS A 7 15.64 -14.68 8.93
N ALA A 8 16.17 -13.81 8.07
CA ALA A 8 15.64 -12.44 7.93
C ALA A 8 14.31 -12.41 7.15
N ALA A 9 14.18 -13.21 6.07
CA ALA A 9 12.95 -13.30 5.31
C ALA A 9 11.79 -13.99 6.06
N ARG A 10 12.10 -14.80 7.09
CA ARG A 10 11.09 -15.40 7.97
C ARG A 10 10.35 -14.40 8.88
N HIS A 11 10.80 -13.14 8.95
CA HIS A 11 10.20 -12.13 9.82
C HIS A 11 9.41 -11.04 9.06
N ILE A 12 9.38 -11.09 7.72
CA ILE A 12 8.70 -10.10 6.89
C ILE A 12 7.67 -10.82 6.02
N ASN A 13 6.39 -10.67 6.35
CA ASN A 13 5.29 -11.26 5.57
C ASN A 13 4.97 -10.45 4.32
N LEU A 14 5.14 -9.13 4.41
CA LEU A 14 4.91 -8.18 3.33
C LEU A 14 5.76 -6.92 3.55
N PHE A 15 5.95 -6.14 2.51
CA PHE A 15 6.48 -4.77 2.63
C PHE A 15 5.47 -3.76 2.09
N VAL A 16 5.56 -2.53 2.60
CA VAL A 16 4.73 -1.41 2.18
C VAL A 16 5.63 -0.24 1.81
N THR A 17 5.37 0.39 0.68
CA THR A 17 5.98 1.68 0.30
C THR A 17 4.91 2.76 0.16
N ASN A 18 5.22 3.96 0.63
CA ASN A 18 4.38 5.14 0.49
C ASN A 18 5.18 6.26 -0.16
N VAL A 19 4.76 6.64 -1.36
CA VAL A 19 5.39 7.69 -2.16
C VAL A 19 4.42 8.85 -2.29
N PRO A 20 4.64 9.97 -1.59
CA PRO A 20 3.88 11.19 -1.85
C PRO A 20 4.20 11.69 -3.27
N GLY A 21 3.18 11.78 -4.12
CA GLY A 21 3.35 12.34 -5.46
C GLY A 21 2.81 13.76 -5.59
N PRO A 22 2.91 14.34 -6.79
CA PRO A 22 2.56 15.74 -7.02
C PRO A 22 1.06 16.03 -6.77
N PRO A 23 0.73 17.15 -6.09
CA PRO A 23 -0.66 17.53 -5.85
C PRO A 23 -1.36 18.12 -7.08
N ARG A 24 -0.62 18.36 -8.17
CA ARG A 24 -1.13 18.95 -9.42
C ARG A 24 -0.98 17.94 -10.57
N PRO A 25 -1.82 18.00 -11.61
CA PRO A 25 -1.68 17.14 -12.77
C PRO A 25 -0.31 17.32 -13.45
N LEU A 26 0.18 16.25 -14.08
CA LEU A 26 1.39 16.24 -14.89
C LEU A 26 1.05 16.03 -16.37
N TRP A 27 1.98 16.44 -17.24
CA TRP A 27 1.87 16.25 -18.68
C TRP A 27 3.18 15.70 -19.25
N LEU A 28 3.05 14.86 -20.28
CA LEU A 28 4.17 14.35 -21.07
C LEU A 28 3.87 14.62 -22.54
N ALA A 29 4.73 15.39 -23.22
CA ALA A 29 4.55 15.75 -24.63
C ALA A 29 3.13 16.29 -24.97
N GLY A 30 2.55 17.10 -24.07
CA GLY A 30 1.21 17.67 -24.21
C GLY A 30 0.05 16.77 -23.77
N ALA A 31 0.29 15.48 -23.54
CA ALA A 31 -0.71 14.55 -23.01
C ALA A 31 -0.79 14.63 -21.48
N ARG A 32 -1.99 14.70 -20.91
CA ARG A 32 -2.21 14.72 -19.47
C ARG A 32 -2.08 13.30 -18.88
N LEU A 33 -1.33 13.17 -17.79
CA LEU A 33 -1.32 11.95 -16.98
C LEU A 33 -2.65 11.85 -16.20
N LEU A 34 -3.43 10.81 -16.46
CA LEU A 34 -4.77 10.64 -15.89
C LEU A 34 -4.74 9.91 -14.56
N ASP A 35 -3.90 8.88 -14.46
CA ASP A 35 -3.77 8.04 -13.28
C ASP A 35 -2.32 7.57 -13.13
N ALA A 36 -1.94 7.24 -11.89
CA ALA A 36 -0.61 6.74 -11.54
C ALA A 36 -0.77 5.57 -10.56
N ALA A 37 -0.60 4.34 -11.07
CA ALA A 37 -0.62 3.13 -10.28
C ALA A 37 0.82 2.66 -10.01
N PRO A 38 1.31 2.69 -8.76
CA PRO A 38 2.64 2.19 -8.43
C PRO A 38 2.67 0.66 -8.52
N VAL A 39 3.84 0.07 -8.74
CA VAL A 39 4.03 -1.39 -8.64
C VAL A 39 5.19 -1.65 -7.70
N ALA A 40 4.89 -2.27 -6.56
CA ALA A 40 5.88 -2.70 -5.60
C ALA A 40 6.65 -3.95 -6.11
N PRO A 41 7.98 -3.96 -6.16
CA PRO A 41 8.74 -5.13 -6.62
C PRO A 41 8.74 -6.24 -5.57
N LEU A 42 8.41 -7.48 -5.94
CA LEU A 42 8.48 -8.61 -5.00
C LEU A 42 9.94 -8.91 -4.63
N ALA A 43 10.27 -8.82 -3.34
CA ALA A 43 11.56 -9.22 -2.82
C ALA A 43 11.61 -10.74 -2.65
N ALA A 44 12.80 -11.34 -2.79
CA ALA A 44 12.97 -12.78 -2.57
C ALA A 44 12.45 -13.16 -1.18
N ASP A 45 11.63 -14.22 -1.12
CA ASP A 45 11.00 -14.75 0.09
C ASP A 45 9.96 -13.82 0.77
N VAL A 46 9.54 -12.72 0.12
CA VAL A 46 8.44 -11.86 0.60
C VAL A 46 7.31 -11.85 -0.43
N PRO A 47 6.23 -12.62 -0.23
CA PRO A 47 5.25 -12.93 -1.27
C PRO A 47 4.27 -11.80 -1.57
N VAL A 48 4.25 -10.72 -0.78
CA VAL A 48 3.31 -9.59 -0.95
C VAL A 48 4.02 -8.26 -0.83
N GLY A 49 3.79 -7.38 -1.80
CA GLY A 49 4.24 -6.00 -1.82
C GLY A 49 3.07 -5.03 -1.99
N ILE A 50 2.99 -4.02 -1.12
CA ILE A 50 1.96 -2.98 -1.19
C ILE A 50 2.64 -1.66 -1.54
N ALA A 51 2.06 -0.91 -2.48
CA ALA A 51 2.51 0.43 -2.80
C ALA A 51 1.35 1.43 -2.72
N ALA A 52 1.62 2.58 -2.12
CA ALA A 52 0.72 3.73 -2.07
C ALA A 52 1.38 4.91 -2.77
N LEU A 53 0.63 5.56 -3.65
CA LEU A 53 1.04 6.77 -4.36
C LEU A 53 -0.10 7.77 -4.37
N SER A 54 0.17 9.01 -3.96
CA SER A 54 -0.77 10.11 -4.17
C SER A 54 -0.47 10.84 -5.48
N TYR A 55 -1.49 11.15 -6.27
CA TYR A 55 -1.37 11.93 -7.49
C TYR A 55 -2.61 12.80 -7.70
N ALA A 56 -2.43 14.11 -7.88
CA ALA A 56 -3.49 15.06 -8.20
C ALA A 56 -4.75 14.93 -7.30
N GLY A 57 -4.54 14.73 -5.98
CA GLY A 57 -5.62 14.58 -5.00
C GLY A 57 -6.20 13.17 -4.85
N THR A 58 -5.74 12.21 -5.66
CA THR A 58 -6.16 10.80 -5.58
C THR A 58 -5.06 9.98 -4.92
N LEU A 59 -5.43 9.07 -4.01
CA LEU A 59 -4.52 8.07 -3.45
C LEU A 59 -4.78 6.74 -4.14
N THR A 60 -3.78 6.20 -4.81
CA THR A 60 -3.81 4.88 -5.44
C THR A 60 -3.01 3.91 -4.59
N VAL A 61 -3.63 2.79 -4.22
CA VAL A 61 -2.99 1.70 -3.47
C VAL A 61 -3.06 0.41 -4.28
N THR A 62 -1.93 -0.24 -4.46
CA THR A 62 -1.81 -1.48 -5.24
C THR A 62 -1.25 -2.61 -4.39
N VAL A 63 -1.77 -3.81 -4.59
CA VAL A 63 -1.24 -5.05 -4.02
C VAL A 63 -0.61 -5.86 -5.15
N ASN A 64 0.71 -6.07 -5.08
CA ASN A 64 1.42 -6.99 -5.95
C ASN A 64 1.77 -8.23 -5.13
N ALA A 65 1.49 -9.43 -5.64
CA ALA A 65 1.67 -10.66 -4.89
C ALA A 65 2.13 -11.81 -5.78
N ASP A 66 2.84 -12.75 -5.17
CA ASP A 66 3.12 -14.05 -5.78
C ASP A 66 1.80 -14.80 -6.05
N THR A 67 1.77 -15.57 -7.14
CA THR A 67 0.62 -16.39 -7.52
C THR A 67 0.20 -17.43 -6.48
N ALA A 68 1.08 -17.79 -5.54
CA ALA A 68 0.77 -18.69 -4.44
C ALA A 68 -0.13 -18.06 -3.36
N VAL A 69 -0.31 -16.73 -3.37
CA VAL A 69 -1.20 -16.01 -2.44
C VAL A 69 -2.63 -16.02 -2.98
N SER A 70 -3.54 -16.77 -2.35
CA SER A 70 -4.93 -16.91 -2.81
C SER A 70 -5.84 -15.72 -2.46
N ASP A 71 -5.54 -15.02 -1.36
CA ASP A 71 -6.49 -14.09 -0.72
C ASP A 71 -6.18 -12.61 -1.03
N VAL A 72 -5.50 -12.35 -2.15
CA VAL A 72 -5.08 -10.99 -2.54
C VAL A 72 -6.27 -10.04 -2.65
N ALA A 73 -7.41 -10.52 -3.17
CA ALA A 73 -8.64 -9.74 -3.27
C ALA A 73 -9.19 -9.33 -1.89
N VAL A 74 -9.19 -10.24 -0.92
CA VAL A 74 -9.62 -9.98 0.46
C VAL A 74 -8.76 -8.88 1.09
N LEU A 75 -7.44 -8.94 0.88
CA LEU A 75 -6.53 -7.90 1.35
C LEU A 75 -6.82 -6.54 0.70
N ALA A 76 -7.01 -6.51 -0.62
CA ALA A 76 -7.30 -5.28 -1.35
C ALA A 76 -8.63 -4.63 -0.89
N GLU A 77 -9.67 -5.43 -0.72
CA GLU A 77 -10.97 -4.98 -0.19
C GLU A 77 -10.85 -4.45 1.24
N GLY A 78 -10.12 -5.16 2.11
CA GLY A 78 -9.87 -4.73 3.48
C GLY A 78 -9.13 -3.39 3.57
N ILE A 79 -8.14 -3.17 2.71
CA ILE A 79 -7.43 -1.89 2.58
C ILE A 79 -8.41 -0.78 2.17
N GLY A 80 -9.23 -1.02 1.14
CA GLY A 80 -10.23 -0.06 0.67
C GLY A 80 -11.24 0.30 1.77
N HIS A 81 -11.71 -0.69 2.53
CA HIS A 81 -12.61 -0.47 3.65
C HIS A 81 -11.96 0.37 4.76
N ALA A 82 -10.74 0.04 5.17
CA ALA A 82 -10.01 0.72 6.24
C ALA A 82 -9.73 2.19 5.88
N ILE A 83 -9.27 2.47 4.65
CA ILE A 83 -9.04 3.84 4.17
C ILE A 83 -10.36 4.60 4.11
N GLY A 84 -11.42 3.98 3.59
CA GLY A 84 -12.76 4.58 3.56
C GLY A 84 -13.28 4.94 4.96
N ALA A 85 -13.06 4.07 5.95
CA ALA A 85 -13.40 4.33 7.34
C ALA A 85 -12.57 5.48 7.95
N GLY A 86 -11.25 5.48 7.72
CA GLY A 86 -10.37 6.55 8.18
C GLY A 86 -10.74 7.92 7.62
N ARG A 87 -11.08 7.98 6.33
CA ARG A 87 -11.56 9.23 5.69
C ARG A 87 -12.84 9.75 6.32
N ARG A 88 -13.80 8.86 6.64
CA ARG A 88 -15.05 9.24 7.32
C ARG A 88 -14.79 9.78 8.74
N ALA A 89 -13.90 9.14 9.48
CA ALA A 89 -13.52 9.61 10.82
C ALA A 89 -12.87 11.01 10.77
N ALA A 90 -11.93 11.21 9.83
CA ALA A 90 -11.26 12.49 9.62
C ALA A 90 -12.22 13.62 9.23
N SER A 91 -13.25 13.34 8.42
CA SER A 91 -14.26 14.35 8.06
C SER A 91 -15.21 14.71 9.21
N SER A 92 -15.37 13.84 10.21
CA SER A 92 -16.27 14.06 11.34
C SER A 92 -15.60 14.80 12.51
N GLY A 93 -14.33 15.24 12.39
CA GLY A 93 -13.57 15.87 13.47
C GLY A 93 -13.23 14.93 14.64
N ALA A 94 -13.55 13.63 14.52
CA ALA A 94 -13.24 12.63 15.52
C ALA A 94 -11.79 12.16 15.33
N HIS A 95 -10.88 12.60 16.19
CA HIS A 95 -9.53 12.05 16.23
C HIS A 95 -9.61 10.58 16.63
N PRO A 96 -9.09 9.62 15.83
CA PRO A 96 -9.15 8.22 16.19
C PRO A 96 -8.34 8.02 17.48
N ALA A 97 -9.01 7.63 18.55
CA ALA A 97 -8.36 7.28 19.81
C ALA A 97 -7.31 6.20 19.53
N SER A 98 -6.06 6.45 19.92
CA SER A 98 -4.94 5.53 19.78
C SER A 98 -5.24 4.25 20.55
N ARG A 99 -5.76 3.23 19.86
CA ARG A 99 -6.02 1.93 20.46
C ARG A 99 -4.73 1.10 20.51
N HIS A 100 -3.73 1.61 21.22
CA HIS A 100 -2.62 0.80 21.73
C HIS A 100 -3.02 0.26 23.10
N SER A 101 -3.93 -0.71 23.10
CA SER A 101 -4.18 -1.55 24.26
C SER A 101 -3.24 -2.75 24.20
N ARG A 102 -2.28 -2.72 25.12
CA ARG A 102 -1.44 -3.81 25.65
C ARG A 102 -1.93 -5.24 25.34
N SER A 103 -0.98 -6.07 24.91
CA SER A 103 -0.76 -7.43 25.43
C SER A 103 0.72 -7.76 25.28
#